data_AF-A0A383AG10-F1
#
_entry.id   AF-A0A383AG10-F1
#
_cell.length_a   1.000
_cell.length_b   1.000
_cell.length_c   1.000
_cell.angle_alpha   90.00
_cell.angle_beta   90.00
_cell.angle_gamma   90.00
#
_symmetry.space_group_name_H-M   'P 1'
#
loop_
_entity.id
_entity.type
_entity.pdbx_description
1 polymer ?
#
loop_
_entity_poly.entity_id
_entity_poly.type
_entity_poly.pdbx_seq_one_letter_code
_entity_poly.pdbx_strand_id
1 'polypeptide(L)'
;MVGLDKRWLAVHSIDVDRITGLIPLAGQMFTHFTIRKELGMSKTQVMVNDLAPISHIRNDAPLILFVTGDRTMEMFARWEENAYIYRMLLEVNHPDVRILELQGYRHAPTEAFYPLLLRKI
;
A
#
# COMPACT_ATOMS: atom_id res chain seq x y z
N MET A 1 2.96 -5.46 -1.58
CA MET A 1 4.05 -6.40 -1.87
C MET A 1 3.62 -7.42 -2.91
N VAL A 2 2.66 -8.32 -2.64
CA VAL A 2 2.29 -9.41 -3.57
C VAL A 2 1.89 -8.99 -4.99
N GLY A 3 1.22 -7.84 -5.16
CA GLY A 3 0.87 -7.30 -6.48
C GLY A 3 1.89 -6.33 -7.09
N LEU A 4 2.93 -5.95 -6.35
CA LEU A 4 3.97 -5.02 -6.82
C LEU A 4 5.27 -5.75 -7.19
N ASP A 5 5.66 -6.70 -6.36
CA ASP A 5 6.84 -7.53 -6.53
C ASP A 5 6.51 -8.75 -7.40
N LYS A 6 7.10 -8.79 -8.59
CA LYS A 6 6.89 -9.83 -9.62
C LYS A 6 7.20 -11.25 -9.11
N ARG A 7 8.03 -11.40 -8.06
CA ARG A 7 8.50 -12.70 -7.58
C ARG A 7 7.39 -13.54 -6.93
N TRP A 8 6.44 -12.92 -6.23
CA TRP A 8 5.51 -13.66 -5.36
C TRP A 8 4.43 -14.44 -6.10
N LEU A 9 3.91 -13.91 -7.21
CA LEU A 9 2.88 -14.61 -8.00
C LEU A 9 3.47 -15.41 -9.15
N ALA A 10 4.73 -15.15 -9.53
CA ALA A 10 5.43 -15.91 -10.56
C ALA A 10 5.55 -17.41 -10.23
N VAL A 11 5.66 -17.78 -8.95
CA VAL A 11 5.68 -19.19 -8.51
C VAL A 11 4.37 -19.92 -8.82
N HIS A 12 3.28 -19.16 -9.06
CA HIS A 12 1.98 -19.66 -9.47
C HIS A 12 1.72 -19.45 -10.96
N SER A 13 2.74 -19.10 -11.75
CA SER A 13 2.62 -18.72 -13.17
C SER A 13 1.65 -17.57 -13.42
N ILE A 14 1.47 -16.69 -12.43
CA ILE A 14 0.64 -15.50 -12.54
C ILE A 14 1.55 -14.28 -12.72
N ASP A 15 1.37 -13.62 -13.86
CA ASP A 15 1.96 -12.32 -14.12
C ASP A 15 1.17 -11.23 -13.37
N VAL A 16 1.83 -10.57 -12.42
CA VAL A 16 1.25 -9.46 -11.64
C VAL A 16 0.82 -8.29 -12.52
N ASP A 17 1.42 -8.12 -13.71
CA ASP A 17 1.09 -7.03 -14.65
C ASP A 17 -0.30 -7.23 -15.28
N ARG A 18 -0.86 -8.44 -15.17
CA ARG A 18 -2.24 -8.75 -15.61
C ARG A 18 -3.30 -8.39 -14.58
N ILE A 19 -2.91 -7.98 -13.36
CA ILE A 19 -3.86 -7.52 -12.34
C ILE A 19 -4.42 -6.17 -12.79
N THR A 20 -5.75 -6.04 -12.80
CA THR A 20 -6.41 -4.79 -13.23
C THR A 20 -6.15 -3.62 -12.28
N GLY A 21 -6.03 -3.90 -10.98
CA GLY A 21 -5.68 -2.88 -9.99
C GLY A 21 -5.42 -3.42 -8.60
N LEU A 22 -4.72 -2.61 -7.80
CA LEU A 22 -4.35 -2.85 -6.42
C LEU A 22 -5.00 -1.81 -5.53
N ILE A 23 -5.69 -2.27 -4.49
CA ILE A 23 -6.41 -1.41 -3.55
C ILE A 23 -5.97 -1.74 -2.12
N PRO A 24 -4.75 -1.34 -1.71
CA PRO A 24 -4.32 -1.51 -0.33
C PRO A 24 -5.16 -0.64 0.61
N LEU A 25 -5.93 -1.29 1.49
CA LEU A 25 -6.71 -0.66 2.55
C LEU A 25 -5.88 -0.55 3.83
N ALA A 26 -5.52 0.66 4.22
CA ALA A 26 -4.68 1.00 5.37
C ALA A 26 -3.39 0.15 5.44
N GLY A 27 -2.74 -0.02 4.29
CA GLY A 27 -1.61 -0.94 4.17
C GLY A 27 -0.34 -0.44 4.87
N GLN A 28 0.53 -1.38 5.25
CA GLN A 28 1.91 -1.11 5.67
C GLN A 28 2.82 -1.06 4.43
N MET A 29 3.48 0.06 4.16
CA MET A 29 4.33 0.25 2.97
C MET A 29 5.82 0.10 3.27
N PHE A 30 6.22 0.32 4.52
CA PHE A 30 7.56 -0.05 5.01
C PHE A 30 7.61 -1.53 5.41
N THR A 31 8.81 -2.02 5.77
CA THR A 31 8.97 -3.39 6.26
C THR A 31 8.01 -3.63 7.43
N HIS A 32 7.27 -4.74 7.37
CA HIS A 32 6.18 -5.04 8.30
C HIS A 32 6.67 -5.02 9.76
N PHE A 33 5.81 -4.60 10.70
CA PHE A 33 6.19 -4.52 12.12
C PHE A 33 6.64 -5.86 12.69
N THR A 34 6.13 -6.98 12.18
CA THR A 34 6.57 -8.33 12.58
C THR A 34 8.06 -8.52 12.32
N ILE A 35 8.52 -8.26 11.10
CA ILE A 35 9.93 -8.38 10.71
C ILE A 35 10.79 -7.40 11.51
N ARG A 36 10.35 -6.15 11.65
CA ARG A 36 11.07 -5.16 12.49
C ARG A 36 11.19 -5.61 13.95
N LYS A 37 10.13 -6.18 14.51
CA LYS A 37 10.13 -6.70 15.89
C LYS A 37 11.08 -7.89 16.05
N GLU A 38 11.13 -8.79 15.07
CA GLU A 38 12.06 -9.92 15.04
C GLU A 38 13.53 -9.45 15.04
N LEU A 39 13.80 -8.27 14.47
CA LEU A 39 15.10 -7.61 14.47
C LEU A 39 15.35 -6.72 15.70
N GLY A 40 14.47 -6.76 16.71
CA GLY A 40 14.59 -5.95 17.93
C GLY A 40 14.37 -4.46 17.73
N MET A 41 13.79 -4.03 16.60
CA MET A 41 13.55 -2.63 16.30
C MET A 41 12.29 -2.10 16.98
N SER A 42 12.31 -0.84 17.41
CA SER A 42 11.13 -0.15 17.91
C SER A 42 10.13 0.16 16.79
N LYS A 43 8.86 0.40 17.14
CA LYS A 43 7.82 0.78 16.16
C LYS A 43 8.12 2.13 15.47
N THR A 44 8.87 3.01 16.12
CA THR A 44 9.24 4.34 15.60
C THR A 44 10.43 4.30 14.65
N GLN A 45 11.18 3.20 14.61
CA GLN A 45 12.26 3.03 13.65
C GLN A 45 11.71 2.55 12.31
N VAL A 46 12.15 3.21 11.23
CA VAL A 46 11.82 2.82 9.86
C VAL A 46 12.85 1.82 9.36
N MET A 47 12.37 0.79 8.66
CA MET A 47 13.19 -0.14 7.90
C MET A 47 12.54 -0.34 6.53
N VAL A 48 13.36 -0.32 5.49
CA VAL A 48 12.96 -0.63 4.12
C VAL A 48 13.93 -1.68 3.61
N ASN A 49 13.42 -2.87 3.34
CA ASN A 49 14.13 -3.98 2.71
C ASN A 49 13.27 -4.60 1.61
N ASP A 50 13.69 -5.71 1.02
CA ASP A 50 12.98 -6.38 -0.06
C ASP A 50 11.60 -6.94 0.34
N LEU A 51 11.25 -6.99 1.62
CA LEU A 51 9.91 -7.34 2.11
C LEU A 51 8.96 -6.14 2.23
N ALA A 52 9.45 -4.92 2.03
CA ALA A 52 8.64 -3.72 2.07
C ALA A 52 7.98 -3.47 0.70
N PRO A 53 6.66 -3.20 0.61
CA PRO A 53 6.02 -2.82 -0.65
C PRO A 53 6.70 -1.68 -1.39
N ILE A 54 7.25 -0.71 -0.64
CA ILE A 54 7.93 0.45 -1.21
C ILE A 54 9.21 0.11 -1.99
N SER A 55 9.84 -1.03 -1.71
CA SER A 55 11.05 -1.46 -2.43
C SER A 55 10.78 -1.92 -3.86
N HIS A 56 9.50 -1.99 -4.25
CA HIS A 56 9.03 -2.53 -5.53
C HIS A 56 8.24 -1.49 -6.35
N ILE A 57 8.57 -0.22 -6.17
CA ILE A 57 8.01 0.87 -6.98
C ILE A 57 8.48 0.70 -8.43
N ARG A 58 7.52 0.74 -9.34
CA ARG A 58 7.72 0.66 -10.79
C ARG A 58 6.54 1.30 -11.50
N ASN A 59 6.79 1.87 -12.68
CA ASN A 59 5.78 2.59 -13.45
C ASN A 59 4.88 1.67 -14.28
N ASP A 60 5.30 0.43 -14.50
CA ASP A 60 4.57 -0.64 -15.18
C ASP A 60 3.74 -1.49 -14.19
N ALA A 61 3.57 -1.03 -12.95
CA ALA A 61 2.70 -1.69 -11.98
C ALA A 61 1.22 -1.54 -12.39
N PRO A 62 0.34 -2.45 -11.91
CA PRO A 62 -1.10 -2.27 -12.03
C PRO A 62 -1.58 -0.93 -11.48
N LEU A 63 -2.75 -0.45 -11.92
CA LEU A 63 -3.44 0.70 -11.32
C LEU A 63 -3.47 0.60 -9.79
N ILE A 64 -3.21 1.69 -9.08
CA ILE A 64 -3.16 1.64 -7.61
C ILE A 64 -4.06 2.69 -6.99
N LEU A 65 -4.94 2.26 -6.08
CA LEU A 65 -5.71 3.12 -5.20
C LEU A 65 -5.32 2.83 -3.75
N PHE A 66 -4.51 3.70 -3.15
CA PHE A 66 -4.26 3.66 -1.72
C PHE A 66 -5.48 4.18 -0.98
N VAL A 67 -5.95 3.44 0.02
CA VAL A 67 -7.08 3.86 0.85
C VAL A 67 -6.62 3.93 2.29
N THR A 68 -6.81 5.06 2.94
CA THR A 68 -6.42 5.29 4.34
C THR A 68 -7.58 5.85 5.13
N GLY A 69 -7.56 5.66 6.45
CA GLY A 69 -8.37 6.47 7.36
C GLY A 69 -7.85 7.90 7.43
N ASP A 70 -8.52 8.71 8.26
CA ASP A 70 -8.15 10.07 8.57
C ASP A 70 -6.72 10.13 9.11
N ARG A 71 -5.87 11.00 8.54
CA ARG A 71 -4.45 11.10 8.90
C ARG A 71 -4.20 11.35 10.40
N THR A 72 -5.16 11.92 11.11
CA THR A 72 -5.07 12.23 12.54
C THR A 72 -5.62 11.11 13.44
N MET A 73 -6.37 10.16 12.88
CA MET A 73 -7.06 9.09 13.61
C MET A 73 -6.58 7.68 13.25
N GLU A 74 -5.86 7.56 12.15
CA GLU A 74 -5.33 6.34 11.59
C GLU A 74 -4.26 5.71 12.50
N MET A 75 -4.04 4.40 12.34
CA MET A 75 -3.00 3.66 13.03
C MET A 75 -1.61 4.22 12.66
N PHE A 76 -0.72 4.17 13.65
CA PHE A 76 0.67 4.65 13.58
C PHE A 76 1.29 4.59 12.18
N ALA A 77 1.63 5.77 11.65
CA ALA A 77 2.33 6.02 10.40
C ALA A 77 1.66 5.49 9.12
N ARG A 78 0.45 4.90 9.17
CA ARG A 78 -0.16 4.29 7.97
C ARG A 78 -0.45 5.33 6.90
N TRP A 79 -0.99 6.49 7.29
CA TRP A 79 -1.26 7.53 6.30
C TRP A 79 0.04 8.01 5.64
N GLU A 80 1.07 8.28 6.43
CA GLU A 80 2.38 8.76 5.98
C GLU A 80 3.08 7.73 5.08
N GLU A 81 3.06 6.45 5.46
CA GLU A 81 3.61 5.34 4.68
C GLU A 81 2.94 5.25 3.29
N ASN A 82 1.61 5.37 3.22
CA ASN A 82 0.85 5.33 1.96
C ASN A 82 1.06 6.61 1.13
N ALA A 83 1.11 7.78 1.77
CA ALA A 83 1.38 9.04 1.10
C ALA A 83 2.79 9.09 0.49
N TYR A 84 3.78 8.51 1.16
CA TYR A 84 5.15 8.45 0.64
C TYR A 84 5.23 7.59 -0.62
N ILE A 85 4.75 6.33 -0.58
CA ILE A 85 4.80 5.46 -1.76
C ILE A 85 3.96 6.03 -2.93
N TYR A 86 2.81 6.65 -2.63
CA TYR A 86 2.00 7.37 -3.61
C TYR A 86 2.83 8.46 -4.31
N ARG A 87 3.54 9.29 -3.55
CA ARG A 87 4.42 10.33 -4.10
C ARG A 87 5.50 9.72 -4.99
N MET A 88 6.17 8.65 -4.54
CA MET A 88 7.23 8.02 -5.33
C MET A 88 6.71 7.35 -6.62
N LEU A 89 5.48 6.82 -6.62
CA LEU A 89 4.84 6.32 -7.83
C LEU A 89 4.59 7.44 -8.86
N LEU A 90 4.25 8.65 -8.40
CA LEU A 90 4.18 9.81 -9.29
C LEU A 90 5.55 10.19 -9.86
N GLU A 91 6.62 10.18 -9.04
CA GLU A 91 7.98 10.51 -9.50
C GLU A 91 8.50 9.55 -10.58
N VAL A 92 8.11 8.27 -10.52
CA VAL A 92 8.45 7.29 -11.58
C VAL A 92 7.49 7.33 -12.78
N ASN A 93 6.55 8.27 -12.82
CA ASN A 93 5.53 8.42 -13.87
C ASN A 93 4.58 7.22 -13.98
N HIS A 94 4.15 6.66 -12.85
CA HIS A 94 3.09 5.66 -12.85
C HIS A 94 1.80 6.24 -13.45
N PRO A 95 1.16 5.58 -14.43
CA PRO A 95 0.09 6.20 -15.22
C PRO A 95 -1.24 6.36 -14.47
N ASP A 96 -1.56 5.49 -13.51
CA ASP A 96 -2.79 5.58 -12.71
C ASP A 96 -2.54 5.20 -11.25
N VAL A 97 -2.21 6.21 -10.44
CA VAL A 97 -2.06 6.08 -8.99
C VAL A 97 -2.90 7.13 -8.29
N ARG A 98 -3.66 6.73 -7.27
CA ARG A 98 -4.52 7.61 -6.47
C ARG A 98 -4.40 7.29 -4.98
N ILE A 99 -4.71 8.27 -4.15
CA ILE A 99 -4.88 8.11 -2.71
C ILE A 99 -6.25 8.64 -2.29
N LEU A 100 -6.98 7.85 -1.51
CA LEU A 100 -8.28 8.16 -0.94
C LEU A 100 -8.17 8.13 0.58
N GLU A 101 -8.22 9.31 1.19
CA GLU A 101 -8.30 9.47 2.64
C GLU A 101 -9.76 9.56 3.07
N LEU A 102 -10.18 8.65 3.94
CA LEU A 102 -11.54 8.60 4.48
C LEU A 102 -11.61 9.37 5.80
N GLN A 103 -11.91 10.67 5.69
CA GLN A 103 -12.02 11.59 6.82
C GLN A 103 -13.01 11.10 7.89
N GLY A 104 -12.64 11.25 9.16
CA GLY A 104 -13.43 10.79 10.31
C GLY A 104 -13.38 9.28 10.57
N TYR A 105 -12.67 8.48 9.76
CA TYR A 105 -12.50 7.05 9.98
C TYR A 105 -11.09 6.70 10.49
N ARG A 106 -11.00 5.63 11.28
CA ARG A 106 -9.74 5.08 11.82
C ARG A 106 -9.14 4.03 10.85
N HIS A 107 -8.31 3.15 11.40
CA HIS A 107 -7.66 2.06 10.68
C HIS A 107 -8.64 1.10 10.01
N ALA A 108 -8.30 0.72 8.78
CA ALA A 108 -9.09 -0.19 7.94
C ALA A 108 -10.59 0.21 7.85
N PRO A 109 -10.90 1.37 7.26
CA PRO A 109 -12.25 1.97 7.24
C PRO A 109 -13.22 1.25 6.28
N THR A 110 -13.47 -0.04 6.50
CA THR A 110 -14.24 -0.93 5.62
C THR A 110 -15.69 -0.49 5.42
N GLU A 111 -16.35 -0.03 6.49
CA GLU A 111 -17.75 0.44 6.44
C GLU A 111 -17.95 1.61 5.47
N ALA A 112 -16.98 2.53 5.40
CA ALA A 112 -16.97 3.61 4.43
C ALA A 112 -16.50 3.15 3.05
N PHE A 113 -15.48 2.29 3.01
CA PHE A 113 -14.81 1.98 1.77
C PHE A 113 -15.57 1.00 0.88
N TYR A 114 -16.16 -0.07 1.42
CA TYR A 114 -16.80 -1.12 0.62
C TYR A 114 -17.97 -0.60 -0.23
N PRO A 115 -18.86 0.28 0.26
CA PRO A 115 -19.90 0.88 -0.58
C PRO A 115 -19.34 1.70 -1.74
N LEU A 116 -18.19 2.35 -1.58
CA LEU A 116 -17.53 3.11 -2.64
C LEU A 116 -16.91 2.19 -3.69
N LEU A 117 -16.30 1.08 -3.24
CA LEU A 117 -15.73 0.06 -4.12
C LEU A 117 -16.81 -0.56 -5.02
N LEU A 118 -17.95 -0.94 -4.44
CA LEU A 118 -19.05 -1.58 -5.18
C LEU A 118 -19.72 -0.67 -6.21
N ARG A 119 -19.59 0.66 -6.09
CA ARG A 119 -20.11 1.61 -7.10
C ARG A 119 -19.17 1.79 -8.29
N LYS A 120 -17.93 1.31 -8.19
CA LYS A 120 -16.86 1.46 -9.19
C LYS A 120 -16.67 0.21 -10.05
N ILE A 121 -17.30 -0.90 -9.68
CA ILE A 121 -17.39 -2.17 -10.43
C ILE A 121 -18.75 -2.20 -11.11
#